data_AF-A0A5C7LLB1-F1
#
_entry.id   AF-A0A5C7LLB1-F1
#
_cell.length_a   1.000
_cell.length_b   1.000
_cell.length_c   1.000
_cell.angle_alpha   90.00
_cell.angle_beta   90.00
_cell.angle_gamma   90.00
#
_symmetry.space_group_name_H-M   'P 1'
#
loop_
_entity.id
_entity.type
_entity.pdbx_description
1 polymer ?
#
loop_
_entity_poly.entity_id
_entity_poly.type
_entity_poly.pdbx_seq_one_letter_code
_entity_poly.pdbx_strand_id
1 'polypeptide(L)'
;MEDQRKHQTRSLKNGWTAEEVEALGMSLTLCFKNSDNFGAAFDVQSRIAAFRFVLEGAFSVEQILSALRIHMERSTEMFKPAHASAILNPPVPKITQAEFIHAKKQWELEGYQQFSYYAGIVRDFEAQEAEEREDYRGKRQDILQIAGNAVRRIGS
;
A
#
# COMPACT_ATOMS: atom_id res chain seq x y z
N MET A 1 29.92 -6.32 -5.58
CA MET A 1 28.87 -6.20 -6.63
C MET A 1 27.60 -5.78 -5.93
N GLU A 2 27.61 -4.54 -5.45
CA GLU A 2 26.53 -3.90 -4.71
C GLU A 2 26.23 -2.57 -5.40
N ASP A 3 25.02 -2.05 -5.20
CA ASP A 3 24.49 -0.78 -5.71
C ASP A 3 23.92 -0.71 -7.13
N GLN A 4 22.94 -1.57 -7.42
CA GLN A 4 21.89 -1.27 -8.42
C GLN A 4 20.48 -1.12 -7.83
N ARG A 5 20.32 -0.98 -6.51
CA ARG A 5 19.04 -0.55 -5.91
C ARG A 5 19.00 0.96 -5.65
N LYS A 6 19.41 1.74 -6.64
CA LYS A 6 18.95 3.13 -6.74
C LYS A 6 17.58 3.12 -7.41
N HIS A 7 16.56 2.69 -6.66
CA HIS A 7 15.23 3.24 -6.92
C HIS A 7 15.39 4.74 -6.70
N GLN A 8 15.50 5.46 -7.82
CA GLN A 8 15.42 6.90 -7.86
C GLN A 8 14.12 7.28 -7.16
N THR A 9 14.20 7.58 -5.87
CA THR A 9 13.26 8.44 -5.19
C THR A 9 13.45 9.79 -5.86
N ARG A 10 12.80 9.96 -7.02
CA ARG A 10 12.64 11.25 -7.67
C ARG A 10 11.99 12.11 -6.58
N SER A 11 12.80 12.97 -5.97
CA SER A 11 12.37 13.87 -4.90
C SER A 11 11.05 14.50 -5.33
N LEU A 12 9.94 14.08 -4.70
CA LEU A 12 8.58 14.62 -4.88
C LEU A 12 8.52 16.04 -4.32
N LYS A 13 9.35 16.93 -4.87
CA LYS A 13 9.60 18.26 -4.31
C LYS A 13 8.60 19.32 -4.76
N ASN A 14 7.64 18.96 -5.59
CA ASN A 14 6.43 19.73 -5.88
C ASN A 14 5.36 18.71 -6.30
N GLY A 15 4.13 18.85 -5.81
CA GLY A 15 3.01 17.92 -6.04
C GLY A 15 2.66 17.71 -7.51
N TRP A 16 1.57 16.98 -7.78
CA TRP A 16 1.19 16.63 -9.15
C TRP A 16 0.92 17.88 -10.00
N THR A 17 1.44 17.89 -11.23
CA THR A 17 1.22 18.99 -12.18
C THR A 17 -0.20 18.97 -12.73
N ALA A 18 -0.65 20.08 -13.34
CA ALA A 18 -1.96 20.14 -13.98
C ALA A 18 -2.10 19.10 -15.11
N GLU A 19 -1.05 18.92 -15.92
CA GLU A 19 -0.99 17.93 -17.01
C GLU A 19 -1.09 16.49 -16.47
N GLU A 20 -0.39 16.20 -15.37
CA GLU A 20 -0.48 14.90 -14.70
C GLU A 20 -1.89 14.66 -14.15
N VAL A 21 -2.49 15.66 -13.50
CA VAL A 21 -3.86 15.57 -12.97
C VAL A 21 -4.88 15.36 -14.10
N GLU A 22 -4.71 16.04 -15.24
CA GLU A 22 -5.56 15.85 -16.41
C GLU A 22 -5.42 14.44 -16.98
N ALA A 23 -4.19 13.93 -17.13
CA ALA A 23 -3.94 12.56 -17.57
C ALA A 23 -4.61 11.53 -16.66
N LEU A 24 -4.50 11.70 -15.35
CA LEU A 24 -5.19 10.86 -14.37
C LEU A 24 -6.72 10.93 -14.54
N GLY A 25 -7.28 12.13 -14.71
CA GLY A 25 -8.71 12.33 -14.93
C GLY A 25 -9.23 11.62 -16.18
N MET A 26 -8.50 11.72 -17.29
CA MET A 26 -8.84 11.03 -18.54
C MET A 26 -8.81 9.51 -18.36
N SER A 27 -7.75 8.97 -17.74
CA SER A 27 -7.62 7.53 -17.51
C SER A 27 -8.66 6.98 -16.53
N LEU A 28 -9.01 7.72 -15.48
CA LEU A 28 -10.08 7.33 -14.55
C LEU A 28 -11.45 7.34 -15.23
N THR A 29 -11.70 8.31 -16.11
CA THR A 29 -12.93 8.37 -16.90
C THR A 29 -13.02 7.18 -17.86
N LEU A 30 -11.92 6.82 -18.52
CA LEU A 30 -11.85 5.64 -19.38
C LEU A 30 -12.08 4.35 -18.57
N CYS A 31 -11.42 4.22 -17.42
CA CYS A 31 -11.62 3.09 -16.51
C CYS A 31 -13.09 2.98 -16.09
N PHE A 32 -13.72 4.08 -15.69
CA PHE A 32 -15.14 4.11 -15.33
C PHE A 32 -16.04 3.61 -16.46
N LYS A 33 -15.81 4.10 -17.69
CA LYS A 33 -16.58 3.68 -18.88
C LYS A 33 -16.44 2.20 -19.20
N ASN A 34 -15.32 1.58 -18.85
CA ASN A 34 -15.06 0.15 -19.07
C ASN A 34 -15.34 -0.70 -17.82
N SER A 35 -15.85 -0.09 -16.75
CA SER A 35 -16.14 -0.80 -15.50
C SER A 35 -17.60 -1.23 -15.41
N ASP A 36 -17.88 -2.20 -14.54
CA ASP A 36 -19.25 -2.66 -14.26
C ASP A 36 -20.13 -1.56 -13.62
N ASN A 37 -19.54 -0.45 -13.18
CA ASN A 37 -20.24 0.70 -12.63
C ASN A 37 -20.71 1.70 -13.69
N PHE A 38 -20.49 1.41 -14.98
CA PHE A 38 -20.91 2.28 -16.07
C PHE A 38 -22.43 2.52 -16.03
N GLY A 39 -22.84 3.78 -16.19
CA GLY A 39 -24.24 4.21 -16.05
C GLY A 39 -24.59 4.79 -14.67
N ALA A 40 -23.73 4.61 -13.66
CA ALA A 40 -23.86 5.32 -12.39
C ALA A 40 -23.38 6.79 -12.50
N ALA A 41 -23.76 7.62 -11.53
CA ALA A 41 -23.22 8.97 -11.43
C ALA A 41 -21.70 8.93 -11.20
N PHE A 42 -20.94 9.61 -12.06
CA PHE A 42 -19.49 9.67 -12.00
C PHE A 42 -19.00 11.11 -11.97
N ASP A 43 -18.42 11.49 -10.83
CA ASP A 43 -17.71 12.76 -10.70
C ASP A 43 -16.20 12.52 -10.71
N VAL A 44 -15.57 12.88 -11.83
CA VAL A 44 -14.13 12.75 -12.02
C VAL A 44 -13.34 13.63 -11.04
N GLN A 45 -13.85 14.80 -10.66
CA GLN A 45 -13.11 15.72 -9.79
C GLN A 45 -13.01 15.18 -8.37
N SER A 46 -14.11 14.68 -7.80
CA SER A 46 -14.07 13.98 -6.52
C SER A 46 -13.16 12.75 -6.55
N ARG A 47 -13.09 12.03 -7.68
CA ARG A 47 -12.18 10.88 -7.81
C ARG A 47 -10.72 11.31 -7.83
N ILE A 48 -10.36 12.30 -8.63
CA ILE A 48 -9.00 12.87 -8.64
C ILE A 48 -8.62 13.33 -7.23
N ALA A 49 -9.51 14.04 -6.54
CA ALA A 49 -9.29 14.50 -5.17
C ALA A 49 -9.02 13.34 -4.21
N ALA A 50 -9.77 12.23 -4.31
CA ALA A 50 -9.52 11.04 -3.51
C ALA A 50 -8.16 10.40 -3.80
N PHE A 51 -7.75 10.34 -5.07
CA PHE A 51 -6.42 9.84 -5.44
C PHE A 51 -5.31 10.74 -4.89
N ARG A 52 -5.44 12.06 -5.03
CA ARG A 52 -4.49 13.01 -4.44
C ARG A 52 -4.39 12.83 -2.94
N PHE A 53 -5.51 12.81 -2.24
CA PHE A 53 -5.55 12.69 -0.78
C PHE A 53 -4.83 11.44 -0.25
N VAL A 54 -4.93 10.31 -0.97
CA VAL A 54 -4.36 9.03 -0.52
C VAL A 54 -2.93 8.79 -1.02
N LEU A 55 -2.57 9.28 -2.21
CA LEU A 55 -1.36 8.84 -2.91
C LEU A 55 -0.37 9.98 -3.22
N GLU A 56 -0.80 11.24 -3.16
CA GLU A 56 0.09 12.39 -3.40
C GLU A 56 1.17 12.43 -2.33
N GLY A 57 2.43 12.53 -2.76
CA GLY A 57 3.60 12.45 -1.87
C GLY A 57 4.14 11.04 -1.61
N ALA A 58 3.38 9.99 -1.97
CA ALA A 58 3.88 8.60 -1.96
C ALA A 58 4.21 8.08 -3.37
N PHE A 59 3.38 8.44 -4.36
CA PHE A 59 3.53 7.98 -5.73
C PHE A 59 3.39 9.12 -6.74
N SER A 60 4.07 9.00 -7.88
CA SER A 60 3.83 9.87 -9.04
C SER A 60 2.56 9.44 -9.78
N VAL A 61 1.96 10.35 -10.55
CA VAL A 61 0.81 10.00 -11.40
C VAL A 61 1.17 8.92 -12.41
N GLU A 62 2.38 8.94 -12.98
CA GLU A 62 2.84 7.91 -13.91
C GLU A 62 2.79 6.50 -13.30
N GLN A 63 3.22 6.36 -12.04
CA GLN A 63 3.13 5.09 -11.32
C GLN A 63 1.67 4.68 -11.13
N ILE A 64 0.79 5.62 -10.78
CA ILE A 64 -0.65 5.37 -10.61
C ILE A 64 -1.29 4.93 -11.93
N LEU A 65 -0.93 5.54 -13.05
CA LEU A 65 -1.42 5.16 -14.38
C LEU A 65 -0.94 3.77 -14.80
N SER A 66 0.30 3.42 -14.47
CA SER A 66 0.82 2.05 -14.67
C SER A 66 0.00 1.03 -13.87
N ALA A 67 -0.29 1.32 -12.60
CA ALA A 67 -1.12 0.47 -11.76
C ALA A 67 -2.57 0.35 -12.27
N LEU A 68 -3.15 1.46 -12.77
CA LEU A 68 -4.48 1.48 -13.37
C LEU A 68 -4.55 0.54 -14.59
N ARG A 69 -3.53 0.58 -15.46
CA ARG A 69 -3.44 -0.33 -16.61
C ARG A 69 -3.42 -1.80 -16.16
N ILE A 70 -2.56 -2.15 -15.19
CA ILE A 70 -2.47 -3.51 -14.66
C ILE A 70 -3.80 -3.97 -14.06
N HIS A 71 -4.50 -3.08 -13.36
CA HIS A 71 -5.83 -3.37 -12.80
C HIS A 71 -6.86 -3.65 -13.88
N MET A 72 -6.92 -2.80 -14.92
CA MET A 72 -7.88 -2.97 -16.02
C MET A 72 -7.65 -4.23 -16.86
N GLU A 73 -6.41 -4.75 -16.91
CA GLU A 73 -6.11 -6.03 -17.56
C GLU A 73 -6.67 -7.24 -16.77
N ARG A 74 -7.00 -7.06 -15.48
CA ARG A 74 -7.32 -8.16 -14.54
C ARG A 74 -8.72 -8.05 -13.91
N SER A 75 -9.35 -6.89 -13.97
CA SER A 75 -10.60 -6.60 -13.28
C SER A 75 -11.46 -5.60 -14.04
N THR A 76 -12.78 -5.84 -14.01
CA THR A 76 -13.82 -4.92 -14.49
C THR A 76 -14.32 -3.97 -13.40
N GLU A 77 -13.79 -4.09 -12.17
CA GLU A 77 -14.13 -3.19 -11.07
C GLU A 77 -13.54 -1.79 -11.29
N MET A 78 -14.26 -0.75 -10.89
CA MET A 78 -13.75 0.61 -10.85
C MET A 78 -12.43 0.70 -10.05
N PHE A 79 -11.43 1.34 -10.65
CA PHE A 79 -10.15 1.57 -10.01
C PHE A 79 -10.26 2.57 -8.83
N LYS A 80 -9.71 2.19 -7.68
CA LYS A 80 -9.72 2.95 -6.42
C LYS A 80 -8.28 3.20 -5.96
N PRO A 81 -8.03 4.22 -5.11
CA PRO A 81 -6.68 4.48 -4.60
C PRO A 81 -6.03 3.26 -3.93
N ALA A 82 -6.81 2.47 -3.19
CA ALA A 82 -6.32 1.24 -2.54
C ALA A 82 -5.76 0.20 -3.54
N HIS A 83 -6.33 0.14 -4.75
CA HIS A 83 -5.84 -0.77 -5.79
C HIS A 83 -4.47 -0.31 -6.32
N ALA A 84 -4.27 1.01 -6.48
CA ALA A 84 -2.96 1.57 -6.84
C ALA A 84 -1.92 1.22 -5.78
N SER A 85 -2.22 1.44 -4.50
CA SER A 85 -1.31 1.08 -3.40
C SER A 85 -0.97 -0.40 -3.39
N ALA A 86 -1.95 -1.30 -3.57
CA ALA A 86 -1.72 -2.74 -3.55
C ALA A 86 -0.90 -3.24 -4.75
N ILE A 87 -0.98 -2.59 -5.91
CA ILE A 87 -0.20 -2.95 -7.10
C ILE A 87 1.23 -2.39 -7.00
N LEU A 88 1.36 -1.13 -6.57
CA LEU A 88 2.66 -0.44 -6.50
C LEU A 88 3.48 -0.83 -5.28
N ASN A 89 2.82 -1.23 -4.20
CA ASN A 89 3.43 -1.74 -2.98
C ASN A 89 2.70 -3.01 -2.55
N PRO A 90 2.96 -4.15 -3.22
CA PRO A 90 2.29 -5.40 -2.90
C PRO A 90 2.59 -5.78 -1.44
N PRO A 91 1.57 -6.26 -0.69
CA PRO A 91 1.79 -6.69 0.68
C PRO A 91 2.83 -7.80 0.71
N VAL A 92 3.75 -7.71 1.66
CA VAL A 92 4.71 -8.80 1.90
C VAL A 92 3.92 -10.06 2.23
N PRO A 93 4.23 -11.22 1.61
CA PRO A 93 3.56 -12.47 1.94
C PRO A 93 3.64 -12.75 3.43
N LYS A 94 2.47 -12.86 4.09
CA LYS A 94 2.42 -13.18 5.52
C LYS A 94 2.73 -14.65 5.71
N ILE A 95 3.70 -14.94 6.57
CA ILE A 95 3.96 -16.31 7.02
C ILE A 95 2.85 -16.66 8.01
N THR A 96 2.17 -17.77 7.78
CA THR A 96 1.09 -18.21 8.66
C THR A 96 1.65 -18.83 9.94
N GLN A 97 0.83 -18.84 11.01
CA GLN A 97 1.18 -19.54 12.25
C GLN A 97 1.49 -21.03 12.02
N ALA A 98 0.80 -21.66 11.06
CA ALA A 98 1.02 -23.06 10.72
C ALA A 98 2.38 -23.29 10.07
N GLU A 99 2.77 -22.43 9.13
CA GLU A 99 4.10 -22.46 8.49
C GLU A 99 5.21 -22.20 9.50
N PHE A 100 5.00 -21.26 10.43
CA PHE A 100 5.92 -20.99 11.52
C PHE A 100 6.11 -22.21 12.45
N ILE A 101 5.01 -22.84 12.89
CA ILE A 101 5.07 -24.03 13.75
C ILE A 101 5.79 -25.17 13.03
N HIS A 102 5.50 -25.37 11.75
CA HIS A 102 6.17 -26.37 10.94
C HIS A 102 7.67 -26.06 10.81
N ALA A 103 8.03 -24.82 10.48
CA ALA A 103 9.41 -24.39 10.36
C ALA A 103 10.18 -24.55 11.68
N LYS A 104 9.58 -24.20 12.84
CA LYS A 104 10.22 -24.42 14.15
C LYS A 104 10.53 -25.89 14.41
N LYS A 105 9.61 -26.79 14.09
CA LYS A 105 9.83 -28.24 14.25
C LYS A 105 10.95 -28.74 13.35
N GLN A 106 10.98 -28.32 12.09
CA GLN A 106 12.04 -28.74 11.16
C GLN A 106 13.40 -28.16 11.56
N TRP A 107 13.43 -26.90 12.01
CA TRP A 107 14.67 -26.27 12.46
C TRP A 107 15.26 -26.96 13.69
N GLU A 108 14.41 -27.42 14.61
CA GLU A 108 14.82 -28.24 15.75
C GLU A 108 15.40 -29.59 15.30
N LEU A 109 14.76 -30.26 14.34
CA LEU A 109 15.25 -31.52 13.77
C LEU A 109 16.61 -31.36 13.05
N GLU A 110 16.86 -30.18 12.46
CA GLU A 110 18.14 -29.82 11.84
C GLU A 110 19.23 -29.42 12.85
N GLY A 111 18.90 -29.35 14.16
CA GLY A 111 19.83 -28.94 15.21
C GLY A 111 20.04 -27.43 15.29
N TYR A 112 19.02 -26.63 14.97
CA TYR A 112 19.02 -25.16 15.05
C TYR A 112 20.08 -24.46 14.20
N GLN A 113 20.35 -24.97 13.00
CA GLN A 113 21.29 -24.34 12.08
C GLN A 113 20.82 -22.93 11.68
N GLN A 114 21.57 -21.90 12.05
CA GLN A 114 21.13 -20.50 11.90
C GLN A 114 20.98 -20.02 10.44
N PHE A 115 21.60 -20.72 9.49
CA PHE A 115 21.55 -20.39 8.06
C PHE A 115 20.69 -21.38 7.26
N SER A 116 19.83 -22.16 7.92
CA SER A 116 18.92 -23.06 7.22
C SER A 116 17.67 -22.34 6.69
N TYR A 117 16.99 -22.98 5.74
CA TYR A 117 15.74 -22.48 5.16
C TYR A 117 14.68 -22.19 6.23
N TYR A 118 14.52 -23.12 7.19
CA TYR A 118 13.53 -22.98 8.25
C TYR A 118 13.92 -21.91 9.29
N ALA A 119 15.21 -21.72 9.56
CA ALA A 119 15.70 -20.60 10.37
C ALA A 119 15.28 -19.25 9.77
N GLY A 120 15.35 -19.14 8.43
CA GLY A 120 14.87 -17.98 7.68
C GLY A 120 13.39 -17.70 7.91
N ILE A 121 12.52 -18.71 7.73
CA ILE A 121 11.07 -18.58 7.93
C ILE A 121 10.75 -18.15 9.37
N VAL A 122 11.40 -18.75 10.37
CA VAL A 122 11.17 -18.41 11.78
C VAL A 122 11.53 -16.94 12.05
N ARG A 123 12.69 -16.49 11.59
CA ARG A 123 13.12 -15.10 11.75
C ARG A 123 12.19 -14.12 11.02
N ASP A 124 11.79 -14.45 9.80
CA ASP A 124 10.94 -13.58 9.00
C ASP A 124 9.54 -13.46 9.63
N PHE A 125 8.99 -14.54 10.21
CA PHE A 125 7.74 -14.49 10.97
C PHE A 125 7.86 -13.64 12.23
N GLU A 126 8.96 -13.78 12.99
CA GLU A 126 9.21 -12.97 14.19
C GLU A 126 9.37 -11.48 13.86
N ALA A 127 10.01 -11.15 12.73
CA ALA A 127 10.10 -9.79 12.23
C ALA A 127 8.73 -9.22 11.82
N GLN A 128 7.91 -10.02 11.12
CA GLN A 128 6.53 -9.64 10.75
C GLN A 128 5.68 -9.33 12.00
N GLU A 129 5.72 -10.17 13.02
CA GLU A 129 5.01 -9.95 14.29
C GLU A 129 5.48 -8.67 15.02
N ALA A 130 6.77 -8.36 14.96
CA ALA A 130 7.32 -7.15 15.56
C ALA A 130 6.81 -5.89 14.83
N GLU A 131 6.90 -5.89 13.50
CA GLU A 131 6.43 -4.79 12.65
C GLU A 131 4.93 -4.55 12.84
N GLU A 132 4.10 -5.59 12.79
CA GLU A 132 2.65 -5.47 12.97
C GLU A 132 2.26 -4.89 14.35
N ARG A 133 2.99 -5.25 15.40
CA ARG A 133 2.76 -4.70 16.75
C ARG A 133 3.16 -3.24 16.84
N GLU A 134 4.27 -2.85 16.21
CA GLU A 134 4.71 -1.45 16.17
C GLU A 134 3.70 -0.59 15.41
N ASP A 135 3.27 -1.07 14.23
CA ASP A 135 2.26 -0.43 13.40
C ASP A 135 0.94 -0.21 14.15
N TYR A 136 0.49 -1.22 14.89
CA TYR A 136 -0.70 -1.12 15.73
C TYR A 136 -0.55 -0.07 16.83
N ARG A 137 0.62 -0.02 17.49
CA ARG A 137 0.89 0.95 18.56
C ARG A 137 0.89 2.38 18.02
N GLY A 138 1.55 2.63 16.89
CA GLY A 138 1.59 3.94 16.24
C GLY A 138 0.18 4.41 15.86
N LYS A 139 -0.58 3.59 15.14
CA LYS A 139 -1.97 3.91 14.74
C LYS A 139 -2.86 4.20 15.95
N ARG A 140 -2.73 3.41 17.03
CA ARG A 140 -3.48 3.63 18.28
C ARG A 140 -3.11 4.97 18.93
N GLN A 141 -1.83 5.34 18.92
CA GLN A 141 -1.36 6.60 19.49
C GLN A 141 -1.89 7.80 18.69
N ASP A 142 -1.86 7.74 17.36
CA ASP A 142 -2.38 8.79 16.49
C ASP A 142 -3.88 9.03 16.72
N ILE A 143 -4.67 7.94 16.79
CA ILE A 143 -6.11 8.02 17.07
C ILE A 143 -6.36 8.70 18.43
N LEU A 144 -5.61 8.31 19.46
CA LEU A 144 -5.76 8.90 20.80
C LEU A 144 -5.36 10.38 20.81
N GLN A 145 -4.33 10.79 20.06
CA GLN A 145 -3.91 12.18 19.96
C GLN A 145 -4.95 13.03 19.24
N ILE A 146 -5.54 12.53 18.15
CA ILE A 146 -6.63 13.20 17.43
C ILE A 146 -7.85 13.35 18.34
N ALA A 147 -8.25 12.28 19.03
CA ALA A 147 -9.38 12.31 19.95
C ALA A 147 -9.15 13.28 21.12
N GLY A 148 -7.96 13.28 21.72
CA GLY A 148 -7.59 14.19 22.81
C GLY A 148 -7.59 15.67 22.39
N ASN A 149 -7.15 15.97 21.17
CA ASN A 149 -7.16 17.33 20.62
C ASN A 149 -8.59 17.80 20.27
N ALA A 150 -9.47 16.90 19.82
CA ALA A 150 -10.86 17.22 19.54
C ALA A 150 -11.63 17.61 20.82
N VAL A 151 -11.42 16.89 21.93
CA VAL A 151 -12.09 17.17 23.21
C VAL A 151 -11.70 18.53 23.79
N ARG A 152 -10.42 18.95 23.67
CA ARG A 152 -9.96 20.26 24.15
C ARG A 152 -10.56 21.44 23.39
N ARG A 153 -10.86 21.29 22.09
CA ARG A 153 -11.46 22.36 21.26
C ARG A 153 -12.96 22.56 21.48
N ILE A 154 -13.67 21.59 22.04
CA ILE A 154 -15.11 21.70 22.33
C ILE A 154 -15.36 22.33 23.71
N GLY A 155 -14.39 22.22 24.63
CA GLY A 155 -14.46 22.79 25.98
C GLY A 155 -13.78 24.15 26.16
N SER A 156 -13.39 24.84 25.07
CA SER A 156 -12.85 26.21 25.06
C SER A 156 -13.87 27.16 24.43
#